data_AF-A0A7W0LUE3-F1
#
_entry.id   AF-A0A7W0LUE3-F1
#
_cell.length_a   1.000
_cell.length_b   1.000
_cell.length_c   1.000
_cell.angle_alpha   90.00
_cell.angle_beta   90.00
_cell.angle_gamma   90.00
#
_symmetry.space_group_name_H-M   'P 1'
#
loop_
_entity.id
_entity.type
_entity.pdbx_description
1 polymer ?
#
loop_
_entity_poly.entity_id
_entity_poly.type
_entity_poly.pdbx_seq_one_letter_code
_entity_poly.pdbx_strand_id
1 'polypeptide(L)'
;VVDPLVRTGPGRYRTTQPIPVHGNWKATLRLHRGSAVQGLPIFLPEDEAIPAWEVPARARMTRNFVVDKQLLQREQKKGVAGWLTTFAYLTVLAIALGLIAALAWGLRRFDRVSEQVPSGGDGRPGGSGPPHPAPARETVSA
;
A
#
# COMPACT_ATOMS: atom_id res chain seq x y z
N VAL A 1 9.93 18.03 -10.41
CA VAL A 1 9.20 19.23 -9.97
C VAL A 1 7.72 18.97 -10.12
N VAL A 2 6.93 19.24 -9.08
CA VAL A 2 5.46 19.21 -9.14
C VAL A 2 5.00 20.54 -8.56
N ASP A 3 4.31 21.34 -9.36
CA ASP A 3 3.90 22.70 -9.00
C ASP A 3 2.41 22.92 -9.34
N PRO A 4 1.57 23.28 -8.36
CA PRO A 4 0.18 23.63 -8.61
C PRO A 4 0.07 24.88 -9.50
N LEU A 5 -0.86 24.86 -10.45
CA LEU A 5 -1.12 26.05 -11.26
C LEU A 5 -1.96 27.07 -10.50
N VAL A 6 -1.64 28.35 -10.70
CA VAL A 6 -2.44 29.47 -10.18
C VAL A 6 -3.46 29.89 -11.23
N ARG A 7 -4.71 30.04 -10.80
CA ARG A 7 -5.80 30.53 -11.66
C ARG A 7 -5.65 32.03 -11.88
N THR A 8 -5.56 32.45 -13.15
CA THR A 8 -5.42 33.85 -13.55
C THR A 8 -6.70 34.42 -14.16
N GLY A 9 -7.72 33.59 -14.39
CA GLY A 9 -9.03 33.99 -14.87
C GLY A 9 -9.94 32.79 -15.16
N PRO A 10 -11.14 33.00 -15.71
CA PRO A 10 -12.02 31.91 -16.13
C PRO A 10 -11.32 30.96 -17.11
N GLY A 11 -11.12 29.70 -16.71
CA GLY A 11 -10.45 28.67 -17.51
C GLY A 11 -8.96 28.92 -17.79
N ARG A 12 -8.33 29.93 -17.17
CA ARG A 12 -6.93 30.29 -17.38
C ARG A 12 -6.10 30.02 -16.15
N TYR A 13 -4.98 29.35 -16.36
CA TYR A 13 -4.05 28.92 -15.33
C TYR A 13 -2.61 29.19 -15.78
N ARG A 14 -1.71 29.43 -14.82
CA ARG A 14 -0.29 29.71 -15.04
C ARG A 14 0.57 28.95 -14.02
N THR A 15 1.75 28.51 -14.42
CA THR A 15 2.75 27.93 -13.50
C THR A 15 3.30 29.00 -12.56
N THR A 16 3.69 28.64 -11.33
CA THR A 16 4.29 29.61 -10.41
C THR A 16 5.78 29.81 -10.70
N GLN A 17 6.40 28.79 -11.30
CA GLN A 17 7.80 28.80 -11.68
C GLN A 17 7.97 28.29 -13.13
N PRO A 18 9.14 28.54 -13.75
CA PRO A 18 9.47 27.95 -15.04
C PRO A 18 9.48 26.42 -14.97
N ILE A 19 8.84 25.78 -15.95
CA ILE A 19 8.86 24.32 -16.09
C ILE A 19 9.84 23.96 -17.20
N PRO A 20 10.85 23.12 -16.93
CA PRO A 20 11.84 22.74 -17.93
C PRO A 20 11.20 21.88 -19.03
N VAL A 21 11.55 22.18 -20.27
CA VAL A 21 11.05 21.52 -21.49
C VAL A 21 12.20 21.20 -22.46
N HIS A 22 13.34 20.77 -21.91
CA HIS A 22 14.56 20.49 -22.67
C HIS A 22 15.28 19.25 -22.13
N GLY A 23 16.21 18.71 -22.91
CA GLY A 23 16.99 17.52 -22.54
C GLY A 23 16.09 16.35 -22.15
N ASN A 24 16.41 15.68 -21.04
CA ASN A 24 15.70 14.49 -20.57
C ASN A 24 14.48 14.79 -19.67
N TRP A 25 14.05 16.05 -19.57
CA TRP A 25 12.89 16.41 -18.76
C TRP A 25 11.60 15.85 -19.37
N LYS A 26 10.73 15.30 -18.53
CA LYS A 26 9.36 14.93 -18.90
C LYS A 26 8.40 15.91 -18.21
N ALA A 27 7.70 16.73 -18.99
CA ALA A 27 6.75 17.73 -18.49
C ALA A 27 5.31 17.38 -18.89
N THR A 28 4.43 17.30 -17.91
CA THR A 28 3.01 16.98 -18.10
C THR A 28 2.13 17.90 -17.25
N LEU A 29 0.95 18.20 -17.75
CA LEU A 29 -0.13 18.81 -17.00
C LEU A 29 -1.08 17.73 -16.50
N ARG A 30 -1.32 17.67 -15.20
CA ARG A 30 -2.23 16.69 -14.60
C ARG A 30 -3.48 17.39 -14.08
N LEU A 31 -4.63 16.84 -14.42
CA LEU A 31 -5.92 17.25 -13.89
C LEU A 31 -6.44 16.16 -12.97
N HIS A 32 -6.62 16.51 -11.70
CA HIS A 32 -7.08 15.60 -10.67
C HIS A 32 -8.56 15.85 -10.41
N ARG A 33 -9.39 14.81 -10.51
CA ARG A 33 -10.83 14.88 -10.20
C ARG A 33 -11.23 13.63 -9.42
N GLY A 34 -11.34 13.77 -8.10
CA GLY A 34 -11.65 12.66 -7.21
C GLY A 34 -10.64 11.52 -7.35
N SER A 35 -11.11 10.33 -7.72
CA SER A 35 -10.28 9.14 -7.98
C SER A 35 -9.67 9.08 -9.38
N ALA A 36 -10.02 10.02 -10.27
CA ALA A 36 -9.52 10.04 -11.64
C ALA A 36 -8.39 11.07 -11.79
N VAL A 37 -7.27 10.63 -12.38
CA VAL A 37 -6.18 11.51 -12.80
C VAL A 37 -6.06 11.44 -14.32
N GLN A 38 -6.18 12.60 -14.95
CA GLN A 38 -5.94 12.77 -16.38
C GLN A 38 -4.63 13.52 -16.59
N GLY A 39 -3.88 13.14 -17.62
CA GLY A 39 -2.62 13.75 -18.01
C GLY A 39 -2.71 14.36 -19.41
N LEU A 40 -2.02 15.47 -19.60
CA LEU A 40 -1.77 16.10 -20.89
C LEU A 40 -0.26 16.30 -21.02
N PRO A 41 0.41 15.70 -22.01
CA PRO A 41 1.85 15.83 -22.15
C PRO A 41 2.17 17.22 -22.70
N ILE A 42 3.12 17.91 -22.08
CA ILE A 42 3.64 19.21 -22.54
C ILE A 42 4.90 18.97 -23.36
N PHE A 43 5.87 18.30 -22.74
CA PHE A 43 7.16 17.93 -23.33
C PHE A 43 7.50 16.49 -22.93
N LEU A 44 7.74 15.61 -23.89
CA LEU A 44 8.30 14.29 -23.66
C LEU A 44 9.36 14.07 -24.75
N PRO A 45 10.66 14.01 -24.41
CA PRO A 45 11.71 13.84 -25.40
C PRO A 45 11.55 12.50 -26.12
N GLU A 46 12.14 12.40 -27.31
CA GLU A 46 12.31 11.11 -27.98
C GLU A 46 13.23 10.23 -27.13
N ASP A 47 12.89 8.95 -27.08
CA ASP A 47 13.65 7.94 -26.36
C ASP A 47 13.71 6.70 -27.24
N GLU A 48 14.88 6.43 -27.81
CA GLU A 48 15.13 5.32 -28.74
C GLU A 48 14.89 3.96 -28.10
N ALA A 49 14.90 3.85 -26.77
CA ALA A 49 14.64 2.61 -26.05
C ALA A 49 13.16 2.24 -25.99
N ILE A 50 12.24 3.16 -26.35
CA ILE A 50 10.80 2.97 -26.24
C ILE A 50 10.11 3.26 -27.58
N PRO A 51 9.02 2.53 -27.91
CA PRO A 51 8.29 2.74 -29.17
C PRO A 51 7.33 3.94 -29.05
N ALA A 52 7.85 5.12 -28.72
CA ALA A 52 7.05 6.30 -28.43
C ALA A 52 7.70 7.56 -29.01
N TRP A 53 7.00 8.22 -29.93
CA TRP A 53 7.47 9.47 -30.55
C TRP A 53 7.65 10.62 -29.56
N GLU A 54 8.54 11.55 -29.91
CA GLU A 54 8.68 12.82 -29.21
C GLU A 54 7.34 13.56 -29.12
N VAL A 55 7.12 14.19 -27.97
CA VAL A 55 6.07 15.16 -27.77
C VAL A 55 6.74 16.53 -27.56
N PRO A 56 6.92 17.35 -28.62
CA PRO A 56 7.64 18.61 -28.50
C PRO A 56 6.79 19.66 -27.77
N ALA A 57 7.46 20.56 -27.04
CA ALA A 57 6.86 21.74 -26.43
C ALA A 57 6.76 22.87 -27.44
N ARG A 58 5.58 23.04 -28.04
CA ARG A 58 5.31 24.18 -28.93
C ARG A 58 4.91 25.40 -28.12
N ALA A 59 5.26 26.60 -28.62
CA ALA A 59 4.88 27.87 -27.98
C ALA A 59 3.36 28.01 -27.75
N ARG A 60 2.55 27.41 -28.63
CA ARG A 60 1.10 27.26 -28.48
C ARG A 60 0.69 25.86 -28.94
N MET A 61 -0.17 25.22 -28.17
CA MET A 61 -0.70 23.90 -28.49
C MET A 61 -2.07 23.69 -27.87
N THR A 62 -2.88 22.87 -28.56
CA THR A 62 -4.14 22.35 -28.03
C THR A 62 -4.04 20.83 -28.08
N ARG A 63 -4.19 20.17 -26.93
CA ARG A 63 -4.12 18.71 -26.77
C ARG A 63 -5.27 18.26 -25.88
N ASN A 64 -5.72 17.03 -26.08
CA ASN A 64 -6.72 16.42 -25.22
C ASN A 64 -6.07 15.84 -23.96
N PHE A 65 -6.80 15.89 -22.86
CA PHE A 65 -6.47 15.11 -21.68
C PHE A 65 -6.74 13.63 -21.96
N VAL A 66 -5.82 12.78 -21.53
CA VAL A 66 -5.98 11.32 -21.58
C VAL A 66 -5.78 10.73 -20.19
N VAL A 67 -6.10 9.46 -20.01
CA VAL A 67 -5.87 8.79 -18.72
C VAL A 67 -4.36 8.79 -18.44
N ASP A 68 -3.97 9.26 -17.26
CA ASP A 68 -2.55 9.42 -16.90
C ASP A 68 -1.77 8.10 -16.99
N LYS A 69 -2.45 6.98 -16.74
CA LYS A 69 -1.94 5.62 -16.97
C LYS A 69 -1.42 5.42 -18.40
N GLN A 70 -2.09 5.95 -19.41
CA GLN A 70 -1.64 5.83 -20.81
C GLN A 70 -0.35 6.62 -21.08
N LEU A 71 -0.14 7.75 -20.39
CA LEU A 71 1.11 8.51 -20.46
C LEU A 71 2.25 7.78 -19.75
N LEU A 72 1.97 7.20 -18.58
CA LEU A 72 2.98 6.53 -17.78
C LEU A 72 3.37 5.16 -18.36
N GLN A 73 2.42 4.48 -18.99
CA GLN A 73 2.62 3.16 -19.58
C GLN A 73 2.97 3.22 -21.07
N ARG A 74 3.56 4.32 -21.55
CA ARG A 74 4.04 4.42 -22.95
C ARG A 74 5.11 3.36 -23.27
N GLU A 75 5.80 2.87 -22.26
CA GLU A 75 6.85 1.83 -22.36
C GLU A 75 6.26 0.40 -22.27
N GLN A 76 4.98 0.26 -21.91
CA GLN A 76 4.38 -1.06 -21.77
C GLN A 76 4.24 -1.73 -23.13
N LYS A 77 4.99 -2.82 -23.33
CA LYS A 77 4.93 -3.64 -24.54
C LYS A 77 3.51 -4.16 -24.74
N LYS A 78 2.89 -3.77 -25.86
CA LYS A 78 1.59 -4.26 -26.29
C LYS A 78 1.78 -5.64 -26.91
N GLY A 79 0.93 -6.60 -26.57
CA GLY A 79 0.94 -7.94 -27.18
C GLY A 79 1.58 -9.06 -26.36
N VAL A 80 1.81 -8.88 -25.06
CA VAL A 80 2.09 -10.02 -24.17
C VAL A 80 0.87 -10.93 -24.14
N ALA A 81 1.06 -12.23 -24.42
CA ALA A 81 -0.03 -13.18 -24.49
C ALA A 81 -0.79 -13.22 -23.16
N GLY A 82 -2.12 -13.04 -23.20
CA GLY A 82 -2.94 -12.90 -22.00
C GLY A 82 -2.82 -14.09 -21.04
N TRP A 83 -2.66 -15.30 -21.56
CA TRP A 83 -2.47 -16.51 -20.76
C TRP A 83 -1.19 -16.47 -19.92
N LEU A 84 -0.12 -15.86 -20.42
CA LEU A 84 1.16 -15.75 -19.72
C LEU A 84 1.03 -14.82 -18.50
N THR A 85 0.33 -13.70 -18.71
CA THR A 85 -0.02 -12.76 -17.64
C THR A 85 -0.92 -13.41 -16.60
N THR A 86 -1.96 -14.14 -17.03
CA THR A 86 -2.86 -14.88 -16.12
C THR A 86 -2.10 -15.91 -15.32
N PHE A 87 -1.23 -16.71 -15.96
CA PHE A 87 -0.43 -17.73 -15.29
C PHE A 87 0.53 -17.11 -14.26
N ALA A 88 1.18 -15.99 -14.60
CA ALA A 88 2.02 -15.25 -13.66
C ALA A 88 1.23 -14.79 -12.42
N TYR A 89 0.05 -14.20 -12.61
CA TYR A 89 -0.79 -13.79 -11.49
C TYR A 89 -1.30 -14.96 -10.65
N LEU A 90 -1.68 -16.09 -11.28
CA LEU A 90 -2.08 -17.30 -10.56
C LEU A 90 -0.92 -17.90 -9.75
N THR A 91 0.30 -17.85 -10.29
CA THR A 91 1.50 -18.31 -9.58
C THR A 91 1.77 -17.46 -8.34
N VAL A 92 1.72 -16.13 -8.49
CA VAL A 92 1.87 -15.20 -7.35
C VAL A 92 0.76 -15.43 -6.31
N LEU A 93 -0.47 -15.62 -6.76
CA LEU A 93 -1.61 -15.94 -5.87
C LEU A 93 -1.37 -17.24 -5.10
N ALA A 94 -0.90 -18.29 -5.78
CA ALA A 94 -0.61 -19.58 -5.15
C ALA A 94 0.48 -19.46 -4.08
N ILE A 95 1.55 -18.69 -4.35
CA ILE A 95 2.61 -18.41 -3.36
C ILE A 95 2.03 -17.67 -2.16
N ALA A 96 1.24 -16.61 -2.39
CA ALA A 96 0.62 -15.85 -1.30
C ALA A 96 -0.30 -16.72 -0.43
N LEU A 97 -1.14 -17.55 -1.03
CA LEU A 97 -1.99 -18.50 -0.31
C LEU A 97 -1.18 -19.55 0.43
N GLY A 98 -0.10 -20.05 -0.17
CA GLY A 98 0.84 -20.98 0.46
C GLY A 98 1.48 -20.39 1.73
N LEU A 99 1.91 -19.13 1.67
CA LEU A 99 2.46 -18.42 2.83
C LEU A 99 1.41 -18.26 3.94
N ILE A 100 0.19 -17.85 3.59
CA ILE A 100 -0.91 -17.73 4.55
C ILE A 100 -1.23 -19.08 5.19
N ALA A 101 -1.30 -20.15 4.39
CA ALA A 101 -1.57 -21.51 4.88
C ALA A 101 -0.45 -22.02 5.79
N ALA A 102 0.81 -21.76 5.45
CA ALA A 102 1.97 -22.12 6.26
C ALA A 102 1.95 -21.40 7.62
N LEU A 103 1.63 -20.09 7.64
CA LEU A 103 1.48 -19.33 8.88
C LEU A 103 0.32 -19.86 9.73
N ALA A 104 -0.85 -20.09 9.12
CA ALA A 104 -2.02 -20.62 9.81
C ALA A 104 -1.78 -22.03 10.37
N TRP A 105 -1.04 -22.88 9.64
CA TRP A 105 -0.65 -24.20 10.10
C TRP A 105 0.38 -24.12 11.23
N GLY A 106 1.40 -23.28 11.10
CA GLY A 106 2.38 -23.03 12.15
C GLY A 106 1.71 -22.65 13.47
N LEU A 107 0.81 -21.65 13.43
CA LEU A 107 0.07 -21.21 14.61
C LEU A 107 -0.76 -22.34 15.24
N ARG A 108 -1.55 -23.08 14.44
CA ARG A 108 -2.32 -24.23 14.94
C ARG A 108 -1.45 -25.35 15.50
N ARG A 109 -0.26 -25.56 14.94
CA ARG A 109 0.68 -26.58 15.41
C ARG A 109 1.23 -26.21 16.79
N PHE A 110 1.58 -24.94 17.01
CA PHE A 110 2.04 -24.47 18.33
C PHE A 110 0.97 -24.57 19.41
N ASP A 111 -0.29 -24.32 19.07
CA ASP A 111 -1.42 -24.43 20.00
C ASP A 111 -1.59 -25.88 20.50
N ARG A 112 -1.56 -26.85 19.59
CA ARG A 112 -1.67 -28.29 19.90
C ARG A 112 -0.50 -28.83 20.72
N VAL A 113 0.69 -28.24 20.61
CA VAL A 113 1.87 -28.62 21.42
C VAL A 113 1.77 -28.04 22.83
N SER A 114 1.19 -26.84 22.98
CA SER A 114 0.97 -26.21 24.28
C SER A 114 -0.04 -26.97 25.15
N GLU A 115 -1.07 -27.57 24.54
CA GLU A 115 -2.04 -28.43 25.25
C GLU A 115 -1.44 -29.75 25.77
N GLN A 116 -0.28 -30.18 25.27
CA GLN A 116 0.36 -31.45 25.64
C GLN A 116 1.39 -31.33 26.77
N VAL A 117 1.48 -30.18 27.44
CA VAL A 117 2.14 -30.11 28.75
C VAL A 117 1.10 -30.59 29.78
N PRO A 118 1.12 -31.85 30.23
CA PRO A 118 0.32 -32.22 31.38
C PRO A 118 0.79 -31.34 32.54
N SER A 119 -0.15 -30.60 33.15
CA SER A 119 0.01 -30.03 34.47
C SER A 119 0.25 -31.17 35.47
N GLY A 120 1.48 -31.65 35.52
CA GLY A 120 1.98 -32.51 36.58
C GLY A 120 2.42 -31.63 37.75
N GLY A 121 1.64 -31.65 38.83
CA GLY A 121 1.90 -30.97 40.12
C GLY A 121 0.93 -29.82 40.35
N ASP A 122 0.07 -29.78 41.37
CA ASP A 122 0.07 -30.47 42.65
C ASP A 122 -1.38 -30.79 43.07
N GLY A 123 -1.73 -32.07 43.08
CA GLY A 123 -2.84 -32.58 43.88
C GLY A 123 -2.36 -32.79 45.32
N ARG A 124 -2.13 -31.70 46.07
CA ARG A 124 -1.96 -31.77 47.54
C ARG A 124 -3.27 -31.33 48.22
N PRO A 125 -4.12 -32.25 48.68
CA PRO A 125 -5.14 -31.92 49.67
C PRO A 125 -4.49 -32.03 51.05
N GLY A 126 -4.18 -30.91 51.71
CA GLY A 126 -3.67 -30.99 53.08
C GLY A 126 -2.84 -29.80 53.52
N GLY A 127 -3.42 -28.60 53.49
CA GLY A 127 -2.91 -27.45 54.22
C GLY A 127 -3.76 -27.19 55.46
N SER A 128 -3.78 -28.11 56.42
CA SER A 128 -4.26 -27.82 57.77
C SER A 128 -3.24 -26.94 58.48
N GLY A 129 -3.34 -25.62 58.28
CA GLY A 129 -2.67 -24.65 59.14
C GLY A 129 -3.31 -24.69 60.54
N PRO A 130 -2.52 -24.58 61.63
CA PRO A 130 -3.08 -24.61 62.98
C PRO A 130 -4.05 -23.43 63.20
N PRO A 131 -5.14 -23.62 63.97
CA PRO A 131 -6.12 -22.56 64.19
C PRO A 131 -5.49 -21.39 64.95
N HIS A 132 -5.66 -20.20 64.38
CA HIS A 132 -5.27 -18.94 65.00
C HIS A 132 -6.19 -18.67 66.21
N PRO A 133 -5.66 -18.45 67.43
CA PRO A 133 -6.52 -18.13 68.57
C PRO A 133 -7.22 -16.78 68.37
N ALA A 134 -8.54 -16.76 68.53
CA ALA A 134 -9.36 -15.57 68.45
C ALA A 134 -9.07 -14.60 69.62
N PRO A 135 -8.97 -13.28 69.39
CA PRO A 135 -8.85 -12.32 70.48
C PRO A 135 -10.17 -12.22 71.26
N ALA A 136 -10.05 -12.27 72.58
CA ALA A 136 -11.15 -12.17 73.55
C ALA A 136 -11.90 -10.85 73.41
N ARG A 137 -13.23 -10.91 73.43
CA ARG A 137 -14.09 -9.72 73.50
C ARG A 137 -14.03 -9.17 74.93
N GLU A 138 -13.44 -8.00 75.11
CA GLU A 138 -13.62 -7.20 76.33
C GLU A 138 -15.09 -6.79 76.44
N THR A 139 -15.77 -7.33 77.44
CA THR A 139 -17.06 -6.84 77.92
C THR A 139 -16.83 -5.55 78.71
N VAL A 140 -17.33 -4.44 78.20
CA VAL A 140 -17.58 -3.23 78.99
C VAL A 140 -19.09 -3.00 78.96
N SER A 141 -19.75 -3.27 80.08
CA SER A 141 -21.09 -2.72 80.38
C SER A 141 -20.95 -1.81 81.59
N ALA A 142 -21.57 -0.64 81.47
CA ALA A 142 -21.98 0.18 82.61
C ALA A 142 -23.11 -0.51 83.40
#